data_AF-A0A089PW42-F1
#
_entry.id   AF-A0A089PW42-F1
#
_cell.length_a   1.000
_cell.length_b   1.000
_cell.length_c   1.000
_cell.angle_alpha   90.00
_cell.angle_beta   90.00
_cell.angle_gamma   90.00
#
_symmetry.space_group_name_H-M   'P 1'
#
loop_
_entity.id
_entity.type
_entity.pdbx_description
1 polymer ?
#
loop_
_entity_poly.entity_id
_entity_poly.type
_entity_poly.pdbx_seq_one_letter_code
_entity_poly.pdbx_strand_id
1 'polypeptide(L)'
;MSEQHTLPLDFSIPTYPITALNEIANHARRILSRKKRTNSQVIHVQNLIMDLIDVYWQEEREKEIQRLETEVRQNIAYFRWEGDELYPFAYVHNRYGEFLEFVGDDNDLDIYDLDNVEVLNEIIEWFVDNESSEGFIDAEPAEYFSAMALLLIADAVYPNPFQDDNPDTTITLSDMSFIVQPAMNAMKAMGYSRRAEAVTAQQQKLEAFEEKRAALEHQLILADNDLSALKNEKKVSSKKATDAKHARNRKASQLVCDDWLKNRANFKSAMKAAEHYQLWLEEQGYHNSLITVRNWILLHAKHHQIKW
;
A
#
# COMPACT_ATOMS: atom_id res chain seq x y z
N MET A 1 -27.97 -42.14 -0.37
CA MET A 1 -28.73 -40.94 -0.78
C MET A 1 -27.81 -40.12 -1.66
N SER A 2 -28.30 -39.56 -2.77
CA SER A 2 -27.45 -39.09 -3.87
C SER A 2 -26.62 -37.86 -3.49
N GLU A 3 -25.29 -38.01 -3.56
CA GLU A 3 -24.25 -36.98 -3.36
C GLU A 3 -24.46 -35.67 -4.15
N GLN A 4 -25.38 -35.65 -5.11
CA GLN A 4 -25.71 -34.50 -5.94
C GLN A 4 -26.51 -33.39 -5.23
N HIS A 5 -27.13 -33.68 -4.07
CA HIS A 5 -27.92 -32.68 -3.33
C HIS A 5 -27.14 -31.86 -2.31
N THR A 6 -25.82 -32.07 -2.16
CA THR A 6 -24.99 -31.45 -1.10
C THR A 6 -23.77 -30.69 -1.65
N LEU A 7 -23.69 -30.50 -2.97
CA LEU A 7 -22.58 -29.78 -3.58
C LEU A 7 -22.67 -28.27 -3.28
N PRO A 8 -21.65 -27.63 -2.67
CA PRO A 8 -21.75 -26.23 -2.20
C PRO A 8 -22.20 -25.21 -3.25
N LEU A 9 -21.75 -25.38 -4.50
CA LEU A 9 -22.07 -24.47 -5.60
C LEU A 9 -23.46 -24.71 -6.18
N ASP A 10 -24.01 -25.93 -6.04
CA ASP A 10 -25.24 -26.36 -6.70
C ASP A 10 -26.41 -26.57 -5.72
N PHE A 11 -26.16 -26.42 -4.41
CA PHE A 11 -27.14 -26.66 -3.36
C PHE A 11 -28.41 -25.80 -3.49
N SER A 12 -29.59 -26.41 -3.49
CA SER A 12 -30.86 -25.68 -3.58
C SER A 12 -31.31 -25.18 -2.21
N ILE A 13 -31.53 -23.87 -2.08
CA ILE A 13 -32.00 -23.24 -0.83
C ILE A 13 -33.52 -23.04 -0.91
N PRO A 14 -34.29 -23.54 0.08
CA PRO A 14 -35.73 -23.32 0.14
C PRO A 14 -36.09 -21.84 0.17
N THR A 15 -37.13 -21.48 -0.59
CA THR A 15 -37.61 -20.08 -0.68
C THR A 15 -38.25 -19.59 0.63
N TYR A 16 -38.74 -20.49 1.49
CA TYR A 16 -39.33 -20.19 2.78
C TYR A 16 -38.77 -21.14 3.84
N PRO A 17 -38.49 -20.71 5.09
CA PRO A 17 -38.60 -19.33 5.62
C PRO A 17 -37.35 -18.46 5.41
N ILE A 18 -36.34 -18.96 4.69
CA ILE A 18 -34.97 -18.40 4.65
C ILE A 18 -34.59 -17.77 3.30
N THR A 19 -35.51 -17.03 2.66
CA THR A 19 -35.29 -16.45 1.32
C THR A 19 -33.99 -15.65 1.20
N ALA A 20 -33.64 -14.89 2.24
CA ALA A 20 -32.44 -14.06 2.27
C ALA A 20 -31.13 -14.86 2.14
N LEU A 21 -31.11 -16.12 2.60
CA LEU A 21 -29.93 -16.99 2.45
C LEU A 21 -29.65 -17.32 0.98
N ASN A 22 -30.67 -17.31 0.12
CA ASN A 22 -30.47 -17.53 -1.30
C ASN A 22 -29.66 -16.40 -1.94
N GLU A 23 -29.89 -15.14 -1.55
CA GLU A 23 -29.10 -14.00 -2.04
C GLU A 23 -27.64 -14.10 -1.60
N ILE A 24 -27.42 -14.50 -0.35
CA ILE A 24 -26.09 -14.69 0.26
C ILE A 24 -25.34 -15.81 -0.47
N ALA A 25 -25.97 -16.96 -0.67
CA ALA A 25 -25.39 -18.08 -1.39
C ALA A 25 -25.07 -17.72 -2.85
N ASN A 26 -25.97 -17.03 -3.55
CA ASN A 26 -25.72 -16.61 -4.93
C ASN A 26 -24.54 -15.63 -5.02
N HIS A 27 -24.35 -14.79 -4.00
CA HIS A 27 -23.19 -13.92 -3.93
C HIS A 27 -21.89 -14.70 -3.71
N ALA A 28 -21.87 -15.62 -2.73
CA ALA A 28 -20.73 -16.48 -2.45
C ALA A 28 -20.34 -17.32 -3.67
N ARG A 29 -21.34 -17.96 -4.31
CA ARG A 29 -21.17 -18.72 -5.57
C ARG A 29 -20.57 -17.86 -6.66
N ARG A 30 -21.02 -16.62 -6.81
CA ARG A 30 -20.48 -15.71 -7.82
C ARG A 30 -19.01 -15.39 -7.59
N ILE A 31 -18.59 -15.17 -6.33
CA ILE A 31 -17.18 -14.93 -6.00
C ILE A 31 -16.35 -16.15 -6.38
N LEU A 32 -16.74 -17.34 -5.91
CA LEU A 32 -16.03 -18.60 -6.18
C LEU A 32 -16.03 -18.95 -7.68
N SER A 33 -17.12 -18.71 -8.39
CA SER A 33 -17.25 -19.00 -9.82
C SER A 33 -16.41 -18.07 -10.70
N ARG A 34 -16.16 -16.82 -10.28
CA ARG A 34 -15.27 -15.90 -11.02
C ARG A 34 -13.85 -16.45 -11.13
N LYS A 35 -13.38 -17.13 -10.08
CA LYS A 35 -12.08 -17.81 -10.01
C LYS A 35 -12.14 -19.26 -10.49
N LYS A 36 -13.28 -19.69 -11.04
CA LYS A 36 -13.53 -21.03 -11.56
C LYS A 36 -13.29 -22.15 -10.54
N ARG A 37 -13.58 -21.89 -9.26
CA ARG A 37 -13.49 -22.91 -8.20
C ARG A 37 -14.52 -24.01 -8.45
N THR A 38 -14.13 -25.24 -8.16
CA THR A 38 -14.97 -26.44 -8.28
C THR A 38 -15.57 -26.85 -6.94
N ASN A 39 -16.65 -27.63 -6.95
CA ASN A 39 -17.23 -28.14 -5.70
C ASN A 39 -16.23 -28.93 -4.85
N SER A 40 -15.35 -29.74 -5.46
CA SER A 40 -14.33 -30.49 -4.72
C SER A 40 -13.33 -29.58 -4.02
N GLN A 41 -12.89 -28.50 -4.67
CA GLN A 41 -12.01 -27.51 -4.06
C GLN A 41 -12.73 -26.77 -2.92
N VAL A 42 -13.99 -26.40 -3.11
CA VAL A 42 -14.77 -25.72 -2.06
C VAL A 42 -14.93 -26.63 -0.84
N ILE A 43 -15.23 -27.91 -1.03
CA ILE A 43 -15.35 -28.89 0.07
C ILE A 43 -14.00 -29.07 0.78
N HIS A 44 -12.90 -29.21 0.02
CA HIS A 44 -11.56 -29.31 0.60
C HIS A 44 -11.26 -28.10 1.50
N VAL A 45 -11.50 -26.89 1.00
CA VAL A 45 -11.26 -25.65 1.73
C VAL A 45 -12.19 -25.50 2.91
N GLN A 46 -13.45 -25.92 2.82
CA GLN A 46 -14.38 -25.93 3.95
C GLN A 46 -13.87 -26.83 5.09
N ASN A 47 -13.36 -28.02 4.76
CA ASN A 47 -12.76 -28.90 5.76
C ASN A 47 -11.50 -28.27 6.36
N LEU A 48 -10.61 -27.73 5.52
CA LEU A 48 -9.41 -27.04 5.99
C LEU A 48 -9.73 -25.86 6.92
N ILE A 49 -10.78 -25.08 6.61
CA ILE A 49 -11.25 -23.99 7.47
C ILE A 49 -11.61 -24.52 8.85
N MET A 50 -12.39 -25.60 8.93
CA MET A 50 -12.81 -26.18 10.21
C MET A 50 -11.62 -26.76 10.97
N ASP A 51 -10.72 -27.48 10.30
CA ASP A 51 -9.52 -28.04 10.90
C ASP A 51 -8.63 -26.93 11.51
N LEU A 52 -8.43 -25.82 10.80
CA LEU A 52 -7.63 -24.69 11.30
C LEU A 52 -8.31 -23.92 12.43
N ILE A 53 -9.65 -23.82 12.43
CA ILE A 53 -10.42 -23.28 13.57
C ILE A 53 -10.22 -24.15 14.80
N ASP A 54 -10.24 -25.48 14.65
CA ASP A 54 -10.02 -26.40 15.76
C ASP A 54 -8.59 -26.27 16.32
N VAL A 55 -7.60 -26.12 15.44
CA VAL A 55 -6.21 -25.82 15.83
C VAL A 55 -6.12 -24.50 16.58
N TYR A 56 -6.76 -23.43 16.09
CA TYR A 56 -6.80 -22.14 16.78
C TYR A 56 -7.31 -22.27 18.22
N TRP A 57 -8.45 -22.96 18.40
CA TRP A 57 -9.01 -23.15 19.73
C TRP A 57 -8.14 -24.04 20.62
N GLN A 58 -7.44 -25.01 20.04
CA GLN A 58 -6.44 -25.78 20.78
C GLN A 58 -5.28 -24.89 21.25
N GLU A 59 -4.75 -24.03 20.39
CA GLU A 59 -3.68 -23.10 20.76
C GLU A 59 -4.13 -22.11 21.84
N GLU A 60 -5.33 -21.55 21.75
CA GLU A 60 -5.85 -20.62 22.77
C GLU A 60 -6.08 -21.32 24.13
N ARG A 61 -6.60 -22.56 24.14
CA ARG A 61 -6.69 -23.38 25.36
C ARG A 61 -5.30 -23.62 25.96
N GLU A 62 -4.34 -24.02 25.14
CA GLU A 62 -2.97 -24.28 25.61
C GLU A 62 -2.30 -23.00 26.16
N LYS A 63 -2.50 -21.84 25.54
CA LYS A 63 -2.00 -20.54 26.03
C LYS A 63 -2.60 -20.19 27.38
N GLU A 64 -3.91 -20.37 27.56
CA GLU A 64 -4.57 -20.05 28.83
C GLU A 64 -4.15 -21.01 29.95
N ILE A 65 -4.05 -22.31 29.65
CA ILE A 65 -3.49 -23.30 30.58
C ILE A 65 -2.05 -22.91 30.98
N GLN A 66 -1.20 -22.51 30.05
CA GLN A 66 0.18 -22.07 30.37
C GLN A 66 0.21 -20.80 31.21
N ARG A 67 -0.71 -19.86 30.98
CA ARG A 67 -0.86 -18.64 31.78
C ARG A 67 -1.21 -19.00 33.23
N LEU A 68 -2.22 -19.84 33.42
CA LEU A 68 -2.66 -20.30 34.73
C LEU A 68 -1.57 -21.14 35.42
N GLU A 69 -0.86 -21.99 34.69
CA GLU A 69 0.26 -22.77 35.24
C GLU A 69 1.36 -21.85 35.77
N THR A 70 1.68 -20.79 35.02
CA THR A 70 2.68 -19.78 35.43
C THR A 70 2.25 -19.07 36.71
N GLU A 71 0.98 -18.69 36.80
CA GLU A 71 0.39 -18.06 37.99
C GLU A 71 0.46 -18.99 39.21
N VAL A 72 0.05 -20.25 39.05
CA VAL A 72 0.13 -21.27 40.11
C VAL A 72 1.58 -21.51 40.55
N ARG A 73 2.53 -21.65 39.61
CA ARG A 73 3.97 -21.80 39.93
C ARG A 73 4.52 -20.62 40.71
N GLN A 74 4.13 -19.38 40.36
CA GLN A 74 4.52 -18.19 41.11
C GLN A 74 3.93 -18.23 42.52
N ASN A 75 2.64 -18.56 42.65
CA ASN A 75 1.96 -18.63 43.94
C ASN A 75 2.61 -19.67 44.87
N ILE A 76 2.97 -20.85 44.35
CA ILE A 76 3.73 -21.89 45.09
C ILE A 76 5.10 -21.37 45.54
N ALA A 77 5.79 -20.59 44.71
CA ALA A 77 7.11 -20.07 45.03
C ALA A 77 7.09 -19.02 46.16
N TYR A 78 6.01 -18.21 46.24
CA TYR A 78 5.88 -17.13 47.21
C TYR A 78 5.11 -17.50 48.48
N PHE A 79 4.18 -18.45 48.41
CA PHE A 79 3.35 -18.88 49.54
C PHE A 79 3.50 -20.40 49.75
N ARG A 80 3.63 -20.82 51.02
CA ARG A 80 3.66 -22.23 51.38
C ARG A 80 2.23 -22.77 51.38
N TRP A 81 1.81 -23.38 50.29
CA TRP A 81 0.45 -23.92 50.14
C TRP A 81 0.27 -25.20 50.97
N GLU A 82 -0.83 -25.28 51.73
CA GLU A 82 -1.29 -26.49 52.42
C GLU A 82 -2.53 -27.04 51.70
N GLY A 83 -2.40 -28.19 51.04
CA GLY A 83 -3.44 -29.16 50.66
C GLY A 83 -4.77 -28.67 50.03
N ASP A 84 -5.03 -29.12 48.79
CA ASP A 84 -6.28 -29.04 48.00
C ASP A 84 -6.62 -27.74 47.24
N GLU A 85 -5.84 -26.66 47.37
CA GLU A 85 -6.17 -25.39 46.69
C GLU A 85 -5.69 -25.27 45.23
N LEU A 86 -4.93 -26.24 44.69
CA LEU A 86 -4.25 -26.12 43.38
C LEU A 86 -5.15 -26.18 42.14
N TYR A 87 -6.45 -26.44 42.31
CA TYR A 87 -7.41 -26.46 41.20
C TYR A 87 -7.33 -25.15 40.37
N PRO A 88 -7.21 -25.22 39.03
CA PRO A 88 -7.45 -26.39 38.17
C PRO A 88 -6.22 -27.29 37.88
N PHE A 89 -5.14 -27.22 38.67
CA PHE A 89 -3.95 -28.06 38.51
C PHE A 89 -3.80 -29.09 39.62
N ALA A 90 -3.10 -30.19 39.29
CA ALA A 90 -2.67 -31.18 40.25
C ALA A 90 -1.19 -31.54 40.03
N TYR A 91 -0.48 -31.87 41.11
CA TYR A 91 0.84 -32.47 41.00
C TYR A 91 0.72 -33.92 40.56
N VAL A 92 1.37 -34.24 39.45
CA VAL A 92 1.45 -35.60 38.93
C VAL A 92 2.90 -36.04 38.94
N HIS A 93 3.12 -37.23 39.47
CA HIS A 93 4.45 -37.82 39.59
C HIS A 93 4.64 -38.87 38.49
N ASN A 94 5.66 -38.70 37.66
CA ASN A 94 6.08 -39.72 36.70
C ASN A 94 7.59 -40.02 36.83
N ARG A 95 8.11 -40.89 35.96
CA ARG A 95 9.53 -41.30 35.94
C ARG A 95 10.54 -40.16 35.76
N TYR A 96 10.09 -38.96 35.38
CA TYR A 96 10.90 -37.76 35.15
C TYR A 96 10.78 -36.73 36.28
N GLY A 97 9.94 -36.98 37.29
CA GLY A 97 9.75 -36.09 38.44
C GLY A 97 8.28 -35.73 38.68
N GLU A 98 8.09 -34.70 39.50
CA GLU A 98 6.79 -34.06 39.75
C GLU A 98 6.59 -32.89 38.78
N PHE A 99 5.43 -32.84 38.15
CA PHE A 99 5.02 -31.74 37.27
C PHE A 99 3.56 -31.37 37.55
N LEU A 100 3.18 -30.15 37.19
CA LEU A 100 1.79 -29.70 37.26
C LEU A 100 1.06 -30.16 35.99
N GLU A 101 -0.07 -30.83 36.16
CA GLU A 101 -0.98 -31.20 35.08
C GLU A 101 -2.31 -30.45 35.28
N PHE A 102 -2.86 -29.92 34.19
CA PHE A 102 -4.18 -29.31 34.19
C PHE A 102 -5.25 -30.41 34.31
N VAL A 103 -6.09 -30.31 35.33
CA VAL A 103 -7.18 -31.26 35.65
C VAL A 103 -8.54 -30.55 35.74
N GLY A 104 -8.61 -29.27 35.39
CA GLY A 104 -9.85 -28.49 35.34
C GLY A 104 -10.72 -28.85 34.14
N ASP A 105 -11.93 -28.28 34.11
CA ASP A 105 -12.80 -28.33 32.94
C ASP A 105 -12.34 -27.28 31.90
N ASP A 106 -12.25 -27.67 30.64
CA ASP A 106 -11.94 -26.76 29.53
C ASP A 106 -12.96 -25.63 29.42
N ASN A 107 -14.21 -25.85 29.86
CA ASN A 107 -15.27 -24.83 29.87
C ASN A 107 -15.05 -23.73 30.92
N ASP A 108 -14.18 -23.96 31.90
CA ASP A 108 -13.84 -22.97 32.94
C ASP A 108 -12.71 -22.03 32.49
N LEU A 109 -12.09 -22.28 31.33
CA LEU A 109 -11.02 -21.44 30.79
C LEU A 109 -11.58 -20.09 30.32
N ASP A 110 -10.92 -19.00 30.72
CA ASP A 110 -11.29 -17.63 30.33
C ASP A 110 -10.76 -17.32 28.93
N ILE A 111 -11.41 -17.91 27.92
CA ILE A 111 -11.09 -17.73 26.51
C ILE A 111 -12.12 -16.81 25.86
N TYR A 112 -11.69 -15.95 24.94
CA TYR A 112 -12.58 -15.05 24.21
C TYR A 112 -13.72 -15.79 23.51
N ASP A 113 -14.94 -15.29 23.67
CA ASP A 113 -16.14 -15.78 22.99
C ASP A 113 -16.18 -15.23 21.54
N LEU A 114 -15.44 -15.88 20.65
CA LEU A 114 -15.45 -15.62 19.21
C LEU A 114 -16.26 -16.68 18.48
N ASP A 115 -17.02 -16.28 17.45
CA ASP A 115 -17.62 -17.27 16.56
C ASP A 115 -16.62 -17.77 15.49
N ASN A 116 -16.94 -18.90 14.85
CA ASN A 116 -16.10 -19.51 13.81
C ASN A 116 -15.75 -18.56 12.64
N VAL A 117 -16.58 -17.55 12.37
CA VAL A 117 -16.32 -16.58 11.30
C VAL A 117 -15.30 -15.53 11.74
N GLU A 118 -15.35 -15.11 13.00
CA GLU A 118 -14.33 -14.25 13.60
C GLU A 118 -13.00 -14.97 13.71
N VAL A 119 -13.01 -16.23 14.17
CA VAL A 119 -11.80 -17.04 14.20
C VAL A 119 -11.19 -17.16 12.80
N LEU A 120 -11.99 -17.45 11.77
CA LEU A 120 -11.53 -17.47 10.38
C LEU A 120 -10.86 -16.14 9.97
N ASN A 121 -11.35 -15.01 10.47
CA ASN A 121 -10.73 -13.71 10.21
C ASN A 121 -9.38 -13.55 10.93
N GLU A 122 -9.21 -14.06 12.14
CA GLU A 122 -7.94 -14.03 12.87
C GLU A 122 -6.88 -14.94 12.23
N ILE A 123 -7.30 -16.09 11.68
CA ILE A 123 -6.37 -17.10 11.12
C ILE A 123 -6.27 -17.06 9.60
N ILE A 124 -6.81 -16.04 8.94
CA ILE A 124 -6.88 -15.98 7.47
C ILE A 124 -5.50 -16.07 6.80
N GLU A 125 -4.46 -15.60 7.49
CA GLU A 125 -3.07 -15.63 7.01
C GLU A 125 -2.46 -17.04 7.09
N TRP A 126 -2.98 -17.93 7.94
CA TRP A 126 -2.47 -19.30 8.11
C TRP A 126 -2.68 -20.16 6.87
N PHE A 127 -3.66 -19.81 6.03
CA PHE A 127 -3.96 -20.55 4.80
C PHE A 127 -2.81 -20.47 3.78
N VAL A 128 -1.97 -19.43 3.82
CA VAL A 128 -0.83 -19.30 2.90
C VAL A 128 0.12 -20.50 3.00
N ASP A 129 0.30 -21.04 4.20
CA ASP A 129 1.22 -22.15 4.47
C ASP A 129 0.54 -23.52 4.50
N ASN A 130 -0.80 -23.56 4.65
CA ASN A 130 -1.55 -24.81 4.85
C ASN A 130 -2.41 -25.23 3.64
N GLU A 131 -2.62 -24.33 2.68
CA GLU A 131 -3.41 -24.62 1.50
C GLU A 131 -2.66 -25.53 0.51
N SER A 132 -3.37 -26.53 -0.02
CA SER A 132 -2.78 -27.53 -0.92
C SER A 132 -3.15 -27.28 -2.38
N SER A 133 -2.56 -28.05 -3.30
CA SER A 133 -2.96 -28.02 -4.72
C SER A 133 -4.41 -28.46 -4.95
N GLU A 134 -5.02 -29.12 -3.97
CA GLU A 134 -6.40 -29.62 -4.04
C GLU A 134 -7.43 -28.54 -3.67
N GLY A 135 -7.03 -27.44 -3.05
CA GLY A 135 -7.90 -26.32 -2.71
C GLY A 135 -7.57 -25.04 -3.49
N PHE A 136 -7.38 -23.92 -2.79
CA PHE A 136 -7.29 -22.58 -3.38
C PHE A 136 -5.85 -21.99 -3.37
N ILE A 137 -4.97 -22.50 -4.24
CA ILE A 137 -3.54 -22.08 -4.33
C ILE A 137 -3.34 -20.55 -4.42
N ASP A 138 -4.27 -19.83 -5.05
CA ASP A 138 -4.22 -18.38 -5.28
C ASP A 138 -5.42 -17.65 -4.64
N ALA A 139 -5.98 -18.20 -3.55
CA ALA A 139 -7.17 -17.63 -2.94
C ALA A 139 -6.92 -16.23 -2.39
N GLU A 140 -7.88 -15.35 -2.67
CA GLU A 140 -8.06 -14.13 -1.92
C GLU A 140 -8.90 -14.40 -0.65
N PRO A 141 -8.72 -13.64 0.44
CA PRO A 141 -9.50 -13.80 1.68
C PRO A 141 -11.02 -13.89 1.46
N ALA A 142 -11.53 -13.14 0.48
CA ALA A 142 -12.95 -13.15 0.13
C ALA A 142 -13.49 -14.54 -0.29
N GLU A 143 -12.63 -15.41 -0.83
CA GLU A 143 -12.97 -16.76 -1.26
C GLU A 143 -13.16 -17.70 -0.06
N TYR A 144 -12.28 -17.64 0.95
CA TYR A 144 -12.42 -18.43 2.19
C TYR A 144 -13.71 -18.08 2.93
N PHE A 145 -14.02 -16.80 3.09
CA PHE A 145 -15.29 -16.37 3.69
C PHE A 145 -16.50 -16.77 2.85
N SER A 146 -16.38 -16.81 1.52
CA SER A 146 -17.46 -17.30 0.64
C SER A 146 -17.67 -18.81 0.79
N ALA A 147 -16.61 -19.59 0.94
CA ALA A 147 -16.67 -21.03 1.19
C ALA A 147 -17.30 -21.31 2.58
N MET A 148 -16.88 -20.57 3.61
CA MET A 148 -17.48 -20.62 4.95
C MET A 148 -18.97 -20.25 4.93
N ALA A 149 -19.35 -19.19 4.20
CA ALA A 149 -20.75 -18.81 4.07
C ALA A 149 -21.61 -19.93 3.45
N LEU A 150 -21.11 -20.64 2.44
CA LEU A 150 -21.83 -21.78 1.86
C LEU A 150 -21.95 -22.97 2.82
N LEU A 151 -20.93 -23.22 3.65
CA LEU A 151 -20.97 -24.25 4.69
C LEU A 151 -22.07 -23.92 5.72
N LEU A 152 -22.05 -22.70 6.27
CA LEU A 152 -23.01 -22.24 7.26
C LEU A 152 -24.44 -22.16 6.72
N ILE A 153 -24.62 -21.90 5.43
CA ILE A 153 -25.93 -21.98 4.77
C ILE A 153 -26.38 -23.43 4.67
N ALA A 154 -25.50 -24.37 4.34
CA ALA A 154 -25.84 -25.78 4.35
C ALA A 154 -26.26 -26.22 5.77
N ASP A 155 -25.56 -25.78 6.81
CA ASP A 155 -25.93 -26.04 8.21
C ASP A 155 -27.27 -25.42 8.60
N ALA A 156 -27.62 -24.24 8.05
CA ALA A 156 -28.94 -23.63 8.29
C ALA A 156 -30.08 -24.39 7.60
N VAL A 157 -29.80 -25.07 6.49
CA VAL A 157 -30.83 -25.65 5.60
C VAL A 157 -30.96 -27.16 5.77
N TYR A 158 -29.90 -27.88 6.11
CA TYR A 158 -29.90 -29.33 6.20
C TYR A 158 -30.72 -29.89 7.39
N PRO A 159 -30.72 -29.28 8.58
CA PRO A 159 -31.56 -29.72 9.70
C PRO A 159 -33.04 -29.41 9.52
N ASN A 160 -33.45 -28.84 8.38
CA ASN A 160 -34.75 -28.20 8.17
C ASN A 160 -35.91 -29.17 8.49
N PRO A 161 -36.58 -29.01 9.65
CA PRO A 161 -37.70 -29.86 10.05
C PRO A 161 -38.95 -29.62 9.20
N PHE A 162 -38.94 -28.60 8.33
CA PHE A 162 -40.00 -28.28 7.39
C PHE A 162 -39.96 -29.16 6.13
N GLN A 163 -38.97 -30.06 5.99
CA GLN A 163 -38.99 -31.12 4.98
C GLN A 163 -39.78 -32.37 5.41
N ASP A 164 -40.23 -32.44 6.67
CA ASP A 164 -41.06 -33.54 7.14
C ASP A 164 -42.50 -33.36 6.64
N ASP A 165 -43.07 -34.38 5.99
CA ASP A 165 -44.38 -34.37 5.30
C ASP A 165 -45.60 -34.16 6.25
N ASN A 166 -45.38 -33.82 7.52
CA ASN A 166 -46.42 -33.76 8.54
C ASN A 166 -46.85 -32.30 8.81
N PRO A 167 -47.95 -31.81 8.21
CA PRO A 167 -48.36 -30.40 8.22
C PRO A 167 -48.83 -29.90 9.60
N ASP A 168 -48.96 -30.78 10.59
CA ASP A 168 -49.48 -30.45 11.93
C ASP A 168 -48.38 -30.22 12.98
N THR A 169 -47.09 -30.26 12.60
CA THR A 169 -46.00 -30.00 13.54
C THR A 169 -45.92 -28.51 13.86
N THR A 170 -46.28 -28.12 15.08
CA THR A 170 -46.18 -26.73 15.52
C THR A 170 -44.72 -26.41 15.83
N ILE A 171 -44.05 -25.68 14.94
CA ILE A 171 -42.64 -25.31 15.09
C ILE A 171 -42.53 -24.18 16.11
N THR A 172 -41.76 -24.41 17.17
CA THR A 172 -41.51 -23.41 18.20
C THR A 172 -40.36 -22.48 17.81
N LEU A 173 -40.24 -21.33 18.46
CA LEU A 173 -39.13 -20.40 18.22
C LEU A 173 -37.77 -21.04 18.60
N SER A 174 -37.75 -21.91 19.62
CA SER A 174 -36.57 -22.70 19.99
C SER A 174 -36.16 -23.64 18.85
N ASP A 175 -37.11 -24.18 18.09
CA ASP A 175 -36.82 -25.06 16.96
C ASP A 175 -36.25 -24.28 15.75
N MET A 176 -36.35 -22.96 15.74
CA MET A 176 -35.71 -22.11 14.72
C MET A 176 -34.29 -21.72 15.09
N SER A 177 -33.84 -21.94 16.33
CA SER A 177 -32.50 -21.53 16.79
C SER A 177 -31.37 -22.17 15.96
N PHE A 178 -31.54 -23.43 15.56
CA PHE A 178 -30.59 -24.16 14.71
C PHE A 178 -30.45 -23.56 13.30
N ILE A 179 -31.44 -22.77 12.85
CA ILE A 179 -31.42 -22.07 11.57
C ILE A 179 -30.85 -20.66 11.74
N VAL A 180 -31.26 -19.97 12.81
CA VAL A 180 -30.91 -18.56 13.03
C VAL A 180 -29.41 -18.37 13.21
N GLN A 181 -28.75 -19.19 14.05
CA GLN A 181 -27.32 -18.99 14.33
C GLN A 181 -26.44 -19.21 13.09
N PRO A 182 -26.55 -20.32 12.33
CA PRO A 182 -25.77 -20.50 11.10
C PRO A 182 -26.14 -19.47 10.03
N ALA A 183 -27.41 -19.04 9.94
CA ALA A 183 -27.83 -17.99 9.02
C ALA A 183 -27.16 -16.63 9.34
N MET A 184 -27.09 -16.25 10.61
CA MET A 184 -26.41 -15.04 11.06
C MET A 184 -24.90 -15.11 10.80
N ASN A 185 -24.28 -16.25 11.08
CA ASN A 185 -22.86 -16.46 10.80
C ASN A 185 -22.59 -16.42 9.29
N ALA A 186 -23.46 -16.99 8.45
CA ALA A 186 -23.33 -16.89 6.99
C ALA A 186 -23.41 -15.43 6.49
N MET A 187 -24.30 -14.62 7.07
CA MET A 187 -24.37 -13.19 6.80
C MET A 187 -23.07 -12.48 7.21
N LYS A 188 -22.54 -12.81 8.39
CA LYS A 188 -21.29 -12.26 8.92
C LYS A 188 -20.10 -12.61 8.02
N ALA A 189 -20.00 -13.86 7.58
CA ALA A 189 -18.97 -14.33 6.67
C ALA A 189 -19.01 -13.55 5.35
N MET A 190 -20.21 -13.34 4.79
CA MET A 190 -20.33 -12.48 3.61
C MET A 190 -19.99 -11.01 3.86
N GLY A 191 -20.19 -10.50 5.09
CA GLY A 191 -19.71 -9.19 5.51
C GLY A 191 -18.19 -9.08 5.43
N TYR A 192 -17.47 -10.06 5.98
CA TYR A 192 -16.01 -10.15 5.89
C TYR A 192 -15.53 -10.34 4.44
N SER A 193 -16.21 -11.17 3.66
CA SER A 193 -15.90 -11.35 2.23
C SER A 193 -15.95 -10.02 1.45
N ARG A 194 -17.01 -9.22 1.64
CA ARG A 194 -17.13 -7.89 1.01
C ARG A 194 -16.07 -6.92 1.49
N ARG A 195 -15.71 -6.98 2.78
CA ARG A 195 -14.65 -6.16 3.35
C ARG A 195 -13.32 -6.50 2.70
N ALA A 196 -13.01 -7.78 2.54
CA ALA A 196 -11.81 -8.24 1.84
C ALA A 196 -11.77 -7.76 0.38
N GLU A 197 -12.84 -7.93 -0.40
CA GLU A 197 -12.92 -7.39 -1.77
C GLU A 197 -12.69 -5.86 -1.80
N ALA A 198 -13.27 -5.12 -0.84
CA ALA A 198 -13.11 -3.68 -0.76
C ALA A 198 -11.67 -3.26 -0.43
N VAL A 199 -11.00 -3.99 0.47
CA VAL A 199 -9.59 -3.76 0.81
C VAL A 199 -8.72 -4.00 -0.42
N THR A 200 -8.87 -5.14 -1.11
CA THR A 200 -8.11 -5.44 -2.34
C THR A 200 -8.33 -4.36 -3.41
N ALA A 201 -9.58 -3.93 -3.61
CA ALA A 201 -9.89 -2.89 -4.59
C ALA A 201 -9.32 -1.50 -4.21
N GLN A 202 -9.22 -1.19 -2.92
CA GLN A 202 -8.58 0.04 -2.44
C GLN A 202 -7.06 -0.03 -2.59
N GLN A 203 -6.46 -1.19 -2.29
CA GLN A 203 -5.02 -1.42 -2.43
C GLN A 203 -4.57 -1.26 -3.88
N GLN A 204 -5.29 -1.86 -4.84
CA GLN A 204 -5.01 -1.69 -6.28
C GLN A 204 -5.11 -0.23 -6.75
N LYS A 205 -6.07 0.53 -6.21
CA LYS A 205 -6.17 1.97 -6.51
C LYS A 205 -4.99 2.75 -5.95
N LEU A 206 -4.55 2.41 -4.74
CA LEU A 206 -3.41 3.05 -4.11
C LEU A 206 -2.13 2.82 -4.93
N GLU A 207 -1.86 1.59 -5.33
CA GLU A 207 -0.72 1.22 -6.18
C GLU A 207 -0.74 1.98 -7.51
N ALA A 208 -1.90 2.05 -8.18
CA ALA A 208 -2.04 2.82 -9.42
C ALA A 208 -1.79 4.34 -9.22
N PHE A 209 -2.17 4.89 -8.06
CA PHE A 209 -1.87 6.28 -7.73
C PHE A 209 -0.38 6.50 -7.46
N GLU A 210 0.28 5.55 -6.80
CA GLU A 210 1.72 5.59 -6.53
C GLU A 210 2.53 5.52 -7.81
N GLU A 211 2.18 4.63 -8.74
CA GLU A 211 2.81 4.55 -10.06
C GLU A 211 2.66 5.87 -10.84
N LYS A 212 1.46 6.46 -10.84
CA LYS A 212 1.20 7.74 -11.50
C LYS A 212 2.00 8.87 -10.86
N ARG A 213 2.12 8.87 -9.53
CA ARG A 213 2.92 9.85 -8.78
C ARG A 213 4.40 9.72 -9.16
N ALA A 214 4.95 8.50 -9.17
CA ALA A 214 6.33 8.25 -9.57
C ALA A 214 6.61 8.71 -11.02
N ALA A 215 5.68 8.46 -11.94
CA ALA A 215 5.78 8.93 -13.32
C ALA A 215 5.79 10.47 -13.42
N LEU A 216 4.94 11.15 -12.65
CA LEU A 216 4.90 12.62 -12.61
C LEU A 216 6.15 13.22 -11.97
N GLU A 217 6.67 12.61 -10.89
CA GLU A 217 7.93 13.02 -10.27
C GLU A 217 9.10 12.92 -11.27
N HIS A 218 9.17 11.82 -12.04
CA HIS A 218 10.17 11.66 -13.09
C HIS A 218 10.02 12.72 -14.20
N GLN A 219 8.79 13.04 -14.63
CA GLN A 219 8.54 14.11 -15.61
C GLN A 219 8.96 15.48 -15.10
N LEU A 220 8.73 15.78 -13.81
CA LEU A 220 9.16 17.03 -13.20
C LEU A 220 10.68 17.17 -13.18
N ILE A 221 11.40 16.08 -12.87
CA ILE A 221 12.88 16.07 -12.89
C ILE A 221 13.40 16.33 -14.31
N LEU A 222 12.82 15.70 -15.33
CA LEU A 222 13.20 15.95 -16.73
C LEU A 222 12.93 17.41 -17.13
N ALA A 223 11.76 17.95 -16.78
CA ALA A 223 11.40 19.33 -17.09
C ALA A 223 12.32 20.35 -16.39
N ASP A 224 12.74 20.08 -15.15
CA ASP A 224 13.68 20.96 -14.43
C ASP A 224 15.09 20.91 -15.05
N ASN A 225 15.54 19.72 -15.45
CA ASN A 225 16.80 19.55 -16.18
C ASN A 225 16.80 20.31 -17.51
N ASP A 226 15.71 20.21 -18.28
CA ASP A 226 15.55 20.94 -19.54
C ASP A 226 15.55 22.46 -19.33
N LEU A 227 14.86 22.93 -18.29
CA LEU A 227 14.83 24.35 -17.93
C LEU A 227 16.23 24.85 -17.52
N SER A 228 16.98 24.05 -16.77
CA SER A 228 18.36 24.33 -16.37
C SER A 228 19.29 24.40 -17.58
N ALA A 229 19.16 23.46 -18.52
CA ALA A 229 19.91 23.45 -19.77
C ALA A 229 19.65 24.71 -20.61
N LEU A 230 18.37 25.09 -20.79
CA LEU A 230 17.96 26.31 -21.49
C LEU A 230 18.52 27.58 -20.84
N LYS A 231 18.47 27.67 -19.50
CA LYS A 231 19.04 28.81 -18.76
C LYS A 231 20.56 28.90 -18.98
N ASN A 232 21.25 27.76 -18.95
CA ASN A 232 22.69 27.71 -19.20
C ASN A 232 23.05 28.12 -20.63
N GLU A 233 22.32 27.63 -21.63
CA GLU A 233 22.53 28.00 -23.02
C GLU A 233 22.34 29.51 -23.26
N LYS A 234 21.26 30.08 -22.71
CA LYS A 234 21.00 31.52 -22.79
C LYS A 234 22.12 32.34 -22.14
N LYS A 235 22.63 31.88 -20.99
CA LYS A 235 23.75 32.52 -20.28
C LYS A 235 25.04 32.46 -21.10
N VAL A 236 25.35 31.32 -21.70
CA VAL A 236 26.53 31.14 -22.57
C VAL A 236 26.42 32.02 -23.82
N SER A 237 25.27 32.03 -24.48
CA SER A 237 25.02 32.85 -25.67
C SER A 237 25.16 34.35 -25.36
N SER A 238 24.56 34.81 -24.26
CA SER A 238 24.66 36.20 -23.80
C SER A 238 26.10 36.60 -23.44
N LYS A 239 26.86 35.70 -22.80
CA LYS A 239 28.29 35.91 -22.53
C LYS A 239 29.08 36.04 -23.83
N LYS A 240 28.86 35.14 -24.80
CA LYS A 240 29.52 35.18 -26.11
C LYS A 240 29.23 36.47 -26.88
N ALA A 241 27.98 36.94 -26.88
CA ALA A 241 27.59 38.21 -27.50
C ALA A 241 28.27 39.41 -26.82
N THR A 242 28.34 39.39 -25.49
CA THR A 242 29.00 40.44 -24.69
C THR A 242 30.51 40.46 -24.95
N ASP A 243 31.16 39.30 -24.94
CA ASP A 243 32.59 39.14 -25.23
C ASP A 243 32.92 39.61 -26.66
N ALA A 244 32.09 39.28 -27.64
CA ALA A 244 32.23 39.74 -29.03
C ALA A 244 32.10 41.27 -29.14
N LYS A 245 31.14 41.87 -28.44
CA LYS A 245 30.98 43.34 -28.37
C LYS A 245 32.22 44.00 -27.76
N HIS A 246 32.74 43.46 -26.65
CA HIS A 246 33.96 43.97 -26.04
C HIS A 246 35.20 43.78 -26.91
N ALA A 247 35.33 42.66 -27.63
CA ALA A 247 36.40 42.43 -28.58
C ALA A 247 36.38 43.45 -29.74
N ARG A 248 35.20 43.69 -30.33
CA ARG A 248 35.01 44.70 -31.38
C ARG A 248 35.34 46.11 -30.87
N ASN A 249 34.95 46.41 -29.63
CA ASN A 249 35.22 47.70 -28.99
C ASN A 249 36.72 47.92 -28.72
N ARG A 250 37.42 46.88 -28.23
CA ARG A 250 38.88 46.91 -28.04
C ARG A 250 39.62 47.13 -29.34
N LYS A 251 39.20 46.46 -30.43
CA LYS A 251 39.77 46.65 -31.76
C LYS A 251 39.58 48.08 -32.27
N ALA A 252 38.37 48.64 -32.14
CA ALA A 252 38.10 50.03 -32.51
C ALA A 252 38.93 51.03 -31.69
N SER A 253 39.01 50.82 -30.38
CA SER A 253 39.84 51.63 -29.49
C SER A 253 41.31 51.59 -29.88
N GLN A 254 41.85 50.41 -30.18
CA GLN A 254 43.23 50.25 -30.61
C GLN A 254 43.50 50.99 -31.93
N LEU A 255 42.62 50.84 -32.93
CA LEU A 255 42.74 51.56 -34.21
C LEU A 255 42.79 53.08 -34.03
N VAL A 256 41.90 53.64 -33.21
CA VAL A 256 41.88 55.07 -32.92
C VAL A 256 43.13 55.51 -32.18
N CYS A 257 43.53 54.78 -31.15
CA CYS A 257 44.69 55.13 -30.33
C CYS A 257 46.00 55.08 -31.15
N ASP A 258 46.19 54.04 -31.96
CA ASP A 258 47.38 53.83 -32.78
C ASP A 258 47.50 54.89 -33.89
N ASP A 259 46.38 55.27 -34.52
CA ASP A 259 46.38 56.33 -35.54
C ASP A 259 46.53 57.72 -34.92
N TRP A 260 45.84 57.98 -33.81
CA TRP A 260 45.93 59.24 -33.09
C TRP A 260 47.36 59.54 -32.64
N LEU A 261 48.09 58.55 -32.12
CA LEU A 261 49.49 58.74 -31.73
C LEU A 261 50.36 59.25 -32.88
N LYS A 262 50.12 58.78 -34.11
CA LYS A 262 50.86 59.19 -35.32
C LYS A 262 50.45 60.58 -35.78
N ASN A 263 49.16 60.91 -35.67
CA ASN A 263 48.57 62.13 -36.22
C ASN A 263 48.25 63.20 -35.17
N ARG A 264 48.78 63.07 -33.94
CA ARG A 264 48.37 63.88 -32.78
C ARG A 264 48.47 65.40 -33.01
N ALA A 265 49.48 65.86 -33.75
CA ALA A 265 49.74 67.27 -33.98
C ALA A 265 48.64 67.96 -34.80
N ASN A 266 47.81 67.18 -35.49
CA ASN A 266 46.73 67.68 -36.33
C ASN A 266 45.47 68.05 -35.52
N PHE A 267 45.43 67.71 -34.23
CA PHE A 267 44.26 67.92 -33.39
C PHE A 267 44.54 68.91 -32.26
N LYS A 268 43.71 69.94 -32.15
CA LYS A 268 43.85 71.00 -31.12
C LYS A 268 43.34 70.60 -29.73
N SER A 269 42.55 69.52 -29.65
CA SER A 269 42.05 68.98 -28.38
C SER A 269 41.61 67.53 -28.55
N ALA A 270 41.54 66.78 -27.45
CA ALA A 270 41.02 65.42 -27.45
C ALA A 270 39.57 65.34 -27.96
N MET A 271 38.78 66.40 -27.78
CA MET A 271 37.40 66.46 -28.28
C MET A 271 37.35 66.58 -29.80
N LYS A 272 38.22 67.42 -30.39
CA LYS A 272 38.31 67.58 -31.85
C LYS A 272 38.87 66.32 -32.51
N ALA A 273 39.82 65.64 -31.86
CA ALA A 273 40.27 64.32 -32.31
C ALA A 273 39.12 63.30 -32.26
N ALA A 274 38.32 63.28 -31.20
CA ALA A 274 37.19 62.36 -31.08
C ALA A 274 36.11 62.58 -32.15
N GLU A 275 35.79 63.82 -32.51
CA GLU A 275 34.83 64.15 -33.59
C GLU A 275 35.29 63.55 -34.93
N HIS A 276 36.57 63.69 -35.25
CA HIS A 276 37.16 63.11 -36.46
C HIS A 276 37.15 61.58 -36.42
N TYR A 277 37.63 60.97 -35.32
CA TYR A 277 37.74 59.52 -35.21
C TYR A 277 36.40 58.80 -35.07
N GLN A 278 35.35 59.48 -34.57
CA GLN A 278 34.00 58.92 -34.60
C GLN A 278 33.53 58.69 -36.04
N LEU A 279 33.61 59.72 -36.89
CA LEU A 279 33.19 59.63 -38.29
C LEU A 279 34.03 58.59 -39.05
N TRP A 280 35.33 58.59 -38.83
CA TRP A 280 36.24 57.60 -39.43
C TRP A 280 35.95 56.15 -39.00
N LEU A 281 35.60 55.95 -37.72
CA LEU A 281 35.18 54.64 -37.22
C LEU A 281 33.83 54.21 -37.82
N GLU A 282 32.89 55.13 -38.00
CA GLU A 282 31.58 54.86 -38.60
C GLU A 282 31.70 54.39 -40.05
N GLU A 283 32.61 54.97 -40.84
CA GLU A 283 32.95 54.51 -42.20
C GLU A 283 33.49 53.07 -42.23
N GLN A 284 34.19 52.65 -41.18
CA GLN A 284 34.67 51.28 -40.99
C GLN A 284 33.64 50.35 -40.33
N GLY A 285 32.42 50.83 -40.14
CA GLY A 285 31.31 50.08 -39.54
C GLY A 285 31.38 49.98 -38.02
N TYR A 286 32.14 50.81 -37.32
CA TYR A 286 32.15 50.88 -35.86
C TYR A 286 31.34 52.09 -35.38
N HIS A 287 30.23 51.84 -34.70
CA HIS A 287 29.39 52.89 -34.14
C HIS A 287 29.69 53.07 -32.65
N ASN A 288 30.50 54.07 -32.31
CA ASN A 288 30.85 54.39 -30.92
C ASN A 288 30.51 55.85 -30.63
N SER A 289 30.05 56.12 -29.41
CA SER A 289 29.72 57.49 -29.03
C SER A 289 30.96 58.37 -28.99
N LEU A 290 30.79 59.65 -29.32
CA LEU A 290 31.82 60.67 -29.27
C LEU A 290 32.57 60.71 -27.92
N ILE A 291 31.83 60.57 -26.82
CA ILE A 291 32.36 60.55 -25.45
C ILE A 291 33.26 59.32 -25.24
N THR A 292 32.86 58.16 -25.77
CA THR A 292 33.64 56.92 -25.68
C THR A 292 34.98 57.05 -26.41
N VAL A 293 34.96 57.56 -27.65
CA VAL A 293 36.18 57.77 -28.46
C VAL A 293 37.12 58.78 -27.79
N ARG A 294 36.58 59.90 -27.29
CA ARG A 294 37.35 60.88 -26.50
C ARG A 294 38.02 60.24 -25.30
N ASN A 295 37.30 59.42 -24.54
CA ASN A 295 37.83 58.79 -23.33
C ASN A 295 38.95 57.79 -23.66
N TRP A 296 38.89 57.07 -24.77
CA TRP A 296 40.00 56.23 -25.23
C TRP A 296 41.26 57.06 -25.49
N ILE A 297 41.13 58.15 -26.23
CA ILE A 297 42.23 59.06 -26.55
C ILE A 297 42.83 59.65 -25.27
N LEU A 298 42.00 60.08 -24.32
CA LEU A 298 42.47 60.64 -23.04
C LEU A 298 43.18 59.59 -22.17
N LEU A 299 42.63 58.38 -22.06
CA LEU A 299 43.25 57.28 -21.31
C LEU A 299 44.58 56.88 -21.94
N HIS A 300 44.64 56.82 -23.27
CA HIS A 300 45.84 56.49 -24.01
C HIS A 300 46.91 57.60 -23.91
N ALA A 301 46.50 58.87 -24.00
CA ALA A 301 47.38 60.02 -23.75
C ALA A 301 47.99 59.97 -22.34
N LYS A 302 47.18 59.66 -21.31
CA LYS A 302 47.64 59.49 -19.93
C LYS A 302 48.66 58.35 -19.81
N HIS A 303 48.41 57.21 -20.46
CA HIS A 303 49.32 56.06 -20.45
C HIS A 303 50.68 56.40 -21.09
N HIS A 304 50.69 57.22 -22.16
CA HIS A 304 51.89 57.69 -22.83
C HIS A 304 52.47 59.00 -22.25
N GLN A 305 51.98 59.47 -21.10
CA GLN A 305 52.39 60.71 -20.43
C GLN A 305 52.31 61.97 -21.31
N ILE A 306 51.41 61.96 -22.30
CA ILE A 306 51.19 63.08 -23.21
C ILE A 306 50.24 64.07 -22.54
N LYS A 307 50.71 65.31 -22.34
CA LYS A 307 49.88 66.43 -21.92
C LYS A 307 49.23 67.08 -23.14
N TRP A 308 47.94 67.34 -23.02
CA TRP A 308 47.16 68.12 -23.97
C TRP A 308 47.27 69.61 -23.66
#